data_AF-K6D3I7-F1
#
_entry.id   AF-K6D3I7-F1
#
_cell.length_a   1.000
_cell.length_b   1.000
_cell.length_c   1.000
_cell.angle_alpha   90.00
_cell.angle_beta   90.00
_cell.angle_gamma   90.00
#
_symmetry.space_group_name_H-M   'P 1'
#
loop_
_entity.id
_entity.type
_entity.pdbx_description
1 polymer ?
#
loop_
_entity_poly.entity_id
_entity_poly.type
_entity_poly.pdbx_seq_one_letter_code
_entity_poly.pdbx_strand_id
1 'polypeptide(L)'
;MGWVRRKNNIHIEDLDTETLEEVMEFVGKNKDTYRKKWSKFKYGKKGAQFSWNWAAFIFGFFWFAYRKMNVYAYLFFGVITIIDVLFLITTKQTSTNNSSFFGVFLIIALLGNQSYLEFVVKKVNKLKEQYPNKDERLKLIKKRGGISWINVLIFVLAMVVYAFTISIVEENVYQNYAAQKFEEATQLEEKGETKEAITIYEKLKNKDHPIPEISFNLALLYYSEGDMDKAEEEINHFLEYEPDDEEARQIKQEILSR
;
A
#
# COMPACT_ATOMS: atom_id res chain seq x y z
N MET A 1 -11.43 -21.61 37.59
CA MET A 1 -10.43 -22.42 36.83
C MET A 1 -10.74 -22.27 35.35
N GLY A 2 -9.82 -21.69 34.57
CA GLY A 2 -10.06 -21.23 33.20
C GLY A 2 -10.32 -22.37 32.22
N TRP A 3 -11.52 -22.37 31.63
CA TRP A 3 -12.01 -23.31 30.62
C TRP A 3 -11.16 -23.38 29.33
N VAL A 4 -10.22 -22.43 29.16
CA VAL A 4 -9.61 -22.08 27.87
C VAL A 4 -8.27 -22.76 27.59
N ARG A 5 -7.62 -23.37 28.58
CA ARG A 5 -6.19 -23.73 28.42
C ARG A 5 -5.92 -24.92 27.48
N ARG A 6 -6.93 -25.63 26.94
CA ARG A 6 -6.72 -26.91 26.22
C ARG A 6 -7.67 -27.26 25.04
N LYS A 7 -8.44 -26.33 24.46
CA LYS A 7 -9.28 -26.64 23.29
C LYS A 7 -8.85 -25.87 22.04
N ASN A 8 -7.95 -26.48 21.27
CA ASN A 8 -7.72 -26.13 19.88
C ASN A 8 -8.53 -27.08 19.00
N ASN A 9 -8.95 -26.61 17.83
CA ASN A 9 -9.63 -27.40 16.80
C ASN A 9 -11.08 -27.82 17.14
N ILE A 10 -11.85 -26.94 17.78
CA ILE A 10 -13.28 -27.15 18.11
C ILE A 10 -14.19 -26.25 17.27
N HIS A 11 -15.43 -26.68 17.02
CA HIS A 11 -16.41 -25.80 16.38
C HIS A 11 -16.82 -24.69 17.36
N ILE A 12 -17.23 -23.53 16.82
CA ILE A 12 -17.69 -22.43 17.67
C ILE A 12 -18.96 -22.82 18.46
N GLU A 13 -19.77 -23.73 17.92
CA GLU A 13 -20.93 -24.31 18.59
C GLU A 13 -20.56 -25.21 19.78
N ASP A 14 -19.32 -25.71 19.83
CA ASP A 14 -18.83 -26.54 20.93
C ASP A 14 -18.25 -25.70 22.09
N LEU A 15 -18.27 -24.37 21.96
CA LEU A 15 -18.00 -23.46 23.08
C LEU A 15 -19.08 -23.63 24.15
N ASP A 16 -18.71 -23.47 25.42
CA ASP A 16 -19.71 -23.42 26.48
C ASP A 16 -20.70 -22.27 26.20
N THR A 17 -21.96 -22.47 26.59
CA THR A 17 -23.07 -21.57 26.26
C THR A 17 -22.77 -20.13 26.67
N GLU A 18 -22.16 -19.92 27.83
CA GLU A 18 -21.80 -18.59 28.30
C GLU A 18 -20.74 -17.93 27.41
N THR A 19 -19.66 -18.63 27.07
CA THR A 19 -18.63 -18.10 26.16
C THR A 19 -19.21 -17.80 24.77
N LEU A 20 -20.06 -18.68 24.24
CA LEU A 20 -20.70 -18.46 22.94
C LEU A 20 -21.57 -17.19 22.96
N GLU A 21 -22.41 -17.01 24.00
CA GLU A 21 -23.20 -15.79 24.19
C GLU A 21 -22.32 -14.54 24.24
N GLU A 22 -21.25 -14.57 25.03
CA GLU A 22 -20.31 -13.46 25.18
C GLU A 22 -19.59 -13.09 23.88
N VAL A 23 -19.19 -14.09 23.08
CA VAL A 23 -18.64 -13.90 21.74
C VAL A 23 -19.66 -13.23 20.83
N MET A 24 -20.91 -13.67 20.85
CA MET A 24 -21.97 -13.08 20.03
C MET A 24 -22.31 -11.64 20.45
N GLU A 25 -22.31 -11.36 21.75
CA GLU A 25 -22.48 -9.99 22.27
C GLU A 25 -21.30 -9.08 21.92
N PHE A 26 -20.07 -9.61 21.89
CA PHE A 26 -18.90 -8.86 21.40
C PHE A 26 -19.06 -8.49 19.91
N VAL A 27 -19.60 -9.38 19.09
CA VAL A 27 -19.81 -9.14 17.65
C VAL A 27 -20.89 -8.07 17.39
N GLY A 28 -21.93 -8.05 18.22
CA GLY A 28 -23.01 -7.06 18.16
C GLY A 28 -24.01 -7.32 17.03
N LYS A 29 -24.43 -6.27 16.32
CA LYS A 29 -25.58 -6.28 15.38
C LYS A 29 -25.56 -7.42 14.34
N ASN A 30 -24.38 -7.84 13.86
CA ASN A 30 -24.24 -8.85 12.80
C ASN A 30 -23.95 -10.25 13.33
N LYS A 31 -24.23 -10.53 14.61
CA LYS A 31 -23.87 -11.78 15.29
C LYS A 31 -24.39 -13.03 14.58
N ASP A 32 -25.61 -13.04 14.07
CA ASP A 32 -26.18 -14.21 13.40
C ASP A 32 -25.48 -14.54 12.08
N THR A 33 -25.11 -13.50 11.31
CA THR A 33 -24.33 -13.67 10.08
C THR A 33 -22.97 -14.26 10.37
N TYR A 34 -22.26 -13.76 11.39
CA TYR A 34 -20.96 -14.30 11.78
C TYR A 34 -21.08 -15.71 12.34
N ARG A 35 -22.06 -15.99 13.21
CA ARG A 35 -22.32 -17.33 13.74
C ARG A 35 -22.50 -18.35 12.62
N LYS A 36 -23.34 -18.04 11.62
CA LYS A 36 -23.57 -18.93 10.46
C LYS A 36 -22.31 -19.18 9.63
N LYS A 37 -21.42 -18.18 9.49
CA LYS A 37 -20.15 -18.37 8.78
C LYS A 37 -19.15 -19.17 9.60
N TRP A 38 -19.05 -18.86 10.90
CA TRP A 38 -18.11 -19.47 11.82
C TRP A 38 -18.46 -20.90 12.22
N SER A 39 -19.71 -21.34 12.04
CA SER A 39 -20.08 -22.75 12.25
C SER A 39 -19.28 -23.73 11.39
N LYS A 40 -18.82 -23.25 10.23
CA LYS A 40 -17.97 -24.00 9.30
C LYS A 40 -16.49 -24.00 9.71
N PHE A 41 -16.12 -23.21 10.72
CA PHE A 41 -14.74 -23.05 11.15
C PHE A 41 -14.48 -23.79 12.45
N LYS A 42 -13.21 -24.19 12.63
CA LYS A 42 -12.69 -24.72 13.87
C LYS A 42 -11.79 -23.68 14.54
N TYR A 43 -12.16 -23.22 15.73
CA TYR A 43 -11.34 -22.30 16.51
C TYR A 43 -10.05 -22.98 16.96
N GLY A 44 -8.90 -22.29 16.82
CA GLY A 44 -7.59 -22.81 17.20
C GLY A 44 -7.03 -23.90 16.27
N LYS A 45 -7.71 -24.20 15.16
CA LYS A 45 -7.17 -25.07 14.11
C LYS A 45 -5.91 -24.42 13.51
N LYS A 46 -4.85 -25.20 13.33
CA LYS A 46 -3.66 -24.74 12.60
C LYS A 46 -3.99 -24.62 11.11
N GLY A 47 -3.63 -23.49 10.50
CA GLY A 47 -3.80 -23.23 9.07
C GLY A 47 -4.99 -22.33 8.71
N ALA A 48 -5.05 -21.95 7.44
CA ALA A 48 -6.07 -21.06 6.90
C ALA A 48 -7.43 -21.78 6.75
N GLN A 49 -8.49 -21.04 7.04
CA GLN A 49 -9.89 -21.42 6.87
C GLN A 49 -10.58 -20.29 6.10
N PHE A 50 -10.92 -20.58 4.85
CA PHE A 50 -11.39 -19.56 3.93
C PHE A 50 -12.90 -19.38 4.01
N SER A 51 -13.34 -18.12 4.05
CA SER A 51 -14.74 -17.75 3.82
C SER A 51 -14.82 -16.32 3.33
N TRP A 52 -15.58 -16.11 2.26
CA TRP A 52 -15.71 -14.79 1.66
C TRP A 52 -16.30 -13.74 2.62
N ASN A 53 -15.61 -12.59 2.69
CA ASN A 53 -16.03 -11.42 3.43
C ASN A 53 -16.09 -10.19 2.52
N TRP A 54 -17.29 -9.87 2.02
CA TRP A 54 -17.54 -8.69 1.17
C TRP A 54 -17.08 -7.39 1.80
N ALA A 55 -17.31 -7.19 3.10
CA ALA A 55 -16.91 -5.95 3.76
C ALA A 55 -15.39 -5.82 3.86
N ALA A 56 -14.69 -6.92 4.14
CA ALA A 56 -13.24 -6.92 4.19
C ALA A 56 -12.60 -6.81 2.79
N PHE A 57 -13.27 -7.33 1.75
CA PHE A 57 -12.84 -7.15 0.35
C PHE A 57 -12.94 -5.69 -0.09
N ILE A 58 -14.10 -5.06 0.09
CA ILE A 58 -14.36 -3.69 -0.40
C ILE A 58 -13.59 -2.66 0.43
N PHE A 59 -13.55 -2.83 1.76
CA PHE A 59 -12.98 -1.84 2.67
C PHE A 59 -11.57 -2.18 3.16
N GLY A 60 -11.00 -3.32 2.77
CA GLY A 60 -9.63 -3.71 3.12
C GLY A 60 -9.26 -3.50 4.58
N PHE A 61 -8.22 -2.70 4.83
CA PHE A 61 -7.71 -2.40 6.17
C PHE A 61 -8.70 -1.61 7.03
N PHE A 62 -9.56 -0.79 6.43
CA PHE A 62 -10.58 -0.01 7.16
C PHE A 62 -11.59 -0.92 7.86
N TRP A 63 -11.87 -2.10 7.31
CA TRP A 63 -12.73 -3.09 7.96
C TRP A 63 -12.16 -3.55 9.30
N PHE A 64 -10.84 -3.77 9.39
CA PHE A 64 -10.17 -4.11 10.65
C PHE A 64 -10.25 -2.96 11.67
N ALA A 65 -9.92 -1.73 11.26
CA ALA A 65 -10.01 -0.56 12.14
C ALA A 65 -11.44 -0.37 12.67
N TYR A 66 -12.43 -0.48 11.79
CA TYR A 66 -13.85 -0.41 12.11
C TYR A 66 -14.28 -1.47 13.12
N ARG A 67 -13.79 -2.72 13.01
CA ARG A 67 -14.06 -3.81 13.97
C ARG A 67 -13.15 -3.82 15.20
N LYS A 68 -12.43 -2.72 15.45
CA LYS A 68 -11.49 -2.53 16.57
C LYS A 68 -10.30 -3.51 16.56
N MET A 69 -9.96 -4.04 15.40
CA MET A 69 -8.78 -4.89 15.15
C MET A 69 -7.59 -4.06 14.66
N ASN A 70 -7.28 -2.94 15.33
CA ASN A 70 -6.31 -1.95 14.84
C ASN A 70 -4.94 -2.54 14.51
N VAL A 71 -4.46 -3.50 15.30
CA VAL A 71 -3.17 -4.18 15.03
C VAL A 71 -3.17 -4.85 13.66
N TYR A 72 -4.28 -5.49 13.26
CA TYR A 72 -4.38 -6.13 11.93
C TYR A 72 -4.41 -5.07 10.83
N ALA A 73 -5.12 -3.96 11.03
CA ALA A 73 -5.16 -2.87 10.07
C ALA A 73 -3.74 -2.34 9.78
N TYR A 74 -2.98 -2.00 10.82
CA TYR A 74 -1.61 -1.49 10.68
C TYR A 74 -0.62 -2.56 10.22
N LEU A 75 -0.80 -3.82 10.60
CA LEU A 75 0.08 -4.91 10.14
C LEU A 75 -0.01 -5.10 8.63
N PHE A 76 -1.23 -5.27 8.10
CA PHE A 76 -1.42 -5.46 6.65
C PHE A 76 -1.03 -4.19 5.87
N PHE A 77 -1.34 -3.01 6.42
CA PHE A 77 -0.90 -1.73 5.84
C PHE A 77 0.63 -1.57 5.84
N GLY A 78 1.32 -2.02 6.90
CA GLY A 78 2.77 -2.01 6.97
C GLY A 78 3.41 -2.97 5.96
N VAL A 79 2.83 -4.16 5.77
CA VAL A 79 3.32 -5.12 4.76
C VAL A 79 3.23 -4.55 3.35
N ILE A 80 2.10 -3.94 2.97
CA ILE A 80 1.97 -3.30 1.64
C ILE A 80 2.94 -2.13 1.50
N THR A 81 3.09 -1.32 2.55
CA THR A 81 4.05 -0.21 2.58
C THR A 81 5.49 -0.68 2.34
N ILE A 82 5.91 -1.77 2.99
CA ILE A 82 7.25 -2.33 2.80
C ILE A 82 7.44 -2.79 1.35
N ILE A 83 6.43 -3.45 0.76
CA ILE A 83 6.48 -3.89 -0.63
C ILE A 83 6.62 -2.67 -1.57
N ASP A 84 5.82 -1.64 -1.37
CA ASP A 84 5.84 -0.44 -2.21
C ASP A 84 7.16 0.34 -2.09
N VAL A 85 7.71 0.46 -0.88
CA VAL A 85 9.02 1.10 -0.65
C VAL A 85 10.16 0.29 -1.27
N LEU A 86 10.14 -1.05 -1.15
CA LEU A 86 11.13 -1.90 -1.80
C LEU A 86 11.04 -1.78 -3.34
N PHE A 87 9.83 -1.74 -3.89
CA PHE A 87 9.62 -1.53 -5.31
C PHE A 87 10.18 -0.17 -5.76
N LEU A 88 9.86 0.91 -5.03
CA LEU A 88 10.36 2.25 -5.30
C LEU A 88 11.89 2.31 -5.26
N ILE A 89 12.53 1.76 -4.23
CA ILE A 89 13.99 1.81 -4.09
C ILE A 89 14.70 0.98 -5.18
N THR A 90 14.12 -0.14 -5.61
CA THR A 90 14.72 -1.03 -6.61
C THR A 90 14.49 -0.58 -8.05
N THR A 91 13.30 -0.08 -8.37
CA THR A 91 12.92 0.30 -9.73
C THR A 91 13.06 1.80 -10.01
N LYS A 92 13.16 2.63 -8.96
CA LYS A 92 13.16 4.09 -9.03
C LYS A 92 11.87 4.68 -9.62
N GLN A 93 10.80 3.87 -9.65
CA GLN A 93 9.48 4.25 -10.12
C GLN A 93 8.45 3.93 -9.04
N THR A 94 7.34 4.66 -9.03
CA THR A 94 6.20 4.27 -8.20
C THR A 94 5.49 3.07 -8.81
N SER A 95 5.02 2.19 -7.93
CA SER A 95 4.10 1.11 -8.32
C SER A 95 2.73 1.73 -8.62
N THR A 96 2.57 2.33 -9.80
CA THR A 96 1.26 2.84 -10.28
C THR A 96 0.25 1.70 -10.50
N ASN A 97 0.71 0.45 -10.45
CA ASN A 97 -0.14 -0.74 -10.55
C ASN A 97 -0.81 -1.05 -9.21
N ASN A 98 -2.12 -0.80 -9.13
CA ASN A 98 -3.03 -1.21 -8.03
C ASN A 98 -3.10 -2.74 -7.79
N SER A 99 -2.30 -3.55 -8.49
CA SER A 99 -2.25 -5.00 -8.39
C SER A 99 -1.87 -5.49 -6.99
N SER A 100 -0.97 -4.77 -6.30
CA SER A 100 -0.53 -5.12 -4.94
C SER A 100 -1.68 -5.01 -3.93
N PHE A 101 -2.50 -3.95 -4.03
CA PHE A 101 -3.69 -3.78 -3.19
C PHE A 101 -4.73 -4.87 -3.45
N PHE A 102 -4.98 -5.21 -4.72
CA PHE A 102 -5.97 -6.24 -5.06
C PHE A 102 -5.62 -7.60 -4.45
N GLY A 103 -4.36 -8.04 -4.57
CA GLY A 103 -3.89 -9.30 -4.00
C GLY A 103 -4.05 -9.35 -2.47
N VAL A 104 -3.66 -8.28 -1.78
CA VAL A 104 -3.80 -8.17 -0.31
C VAL A 104 -5.28 -8.15 0.10
N PHE A 105 -6.13 -7.40 -0.62
CA PHE A 105 -7.56 -7.30 -0.31
C PHE A 105 -8.27 -8.62 -0.54
N LEU A 106 -7.84 -9.41 -1.54
CA LEU A 106 -8.33 -10.77 -1.75
C LEU A 106 -7.97 -11.69 -0.58
N ILE A 107 -6.74 -11.62 -0.07
CA ILE A 107 -6.32 -12.38 1.12
C ILE A 107 -7.16 -11.96 2.34
N ILE A 108 -7.35 -10.67 2.55
CA ILE A 108 -8.18 -10.12 3.62
C ILE A 108 -9.64 -10.56 3.48
N ALA A 109 -10.18 -10.60 2.26
CA ALA A 109 -11.53 -11.07 1.98
C ALA A 109 -11.73 -12.55 2.34
N LEU A 110 -10.71 -13.38 2.08
CA LEU A 110 -10.77 -14.82 2.32
C LEU A 110 -10.52 -15.17 3.80
N LEU A 111 -9.63 -14.45 4.48
CA LEU A 111 -9.21 -14.75 5.86
C LEU A 111 -9.90 -13.90 6.92
N GLY A 112 -10.52 -12.77 6.55
CA GLY A 112 -11.04 -11.79 7.50
C GLY A 112 -12.05 -12.39 8.49
N ASN A 113 -12.91 -13.32 8.04
CA ASN A 113 -13.84 -14.01 8.94
C ASN A 113 -13.11 -14.88 9.97
N GLN A 114 -12.04 -15.60 9.57
CA GLN A 114 -11.25 -16.42 10.49
C GLN A 114 -10.49 -15.54 11.47
N SER A 115 -9.79 -14.52 10.98
CA SER A 115 -9.02 -13.60 11.82
C SER A 115 -9.91 -12.92 12.85
N TYR A 116 -11.15 -12.57 12.48
CA TYR A 116 -12.09 -11.99 13.41
C TYR A 116 -12.62 -12.99 14.44
N LEU A 117 -12.89 -14.24 14.06
CA LEU A 117 -13.24 -15.30 15.02
C LEU A 117 -12.17 -15.44 16.11
N GLU A 118 -10.91 -15.62 15.68
CA GLU A 118 -9.79 -15.78 16.59
C GLU A 118 -9.60 -14.57 17.49
N PHE A 119 -9.71 -13.37 16.93
CA PHE A 119 -9.62 -12.12 17.66
C PHE A 119 -10.69 -12.02 18.75
N VAL A 120 -11.96 -12.26 18.41
CA VAL A 120 -13.08 -12.14 19.36
C VAL A 120 -12.95 -13.15 20.48
N VAL A 121 -12.77 -14.43 20.16
CA VAL A 121 -12.68 -15.50 21.17
C VAL A 121 -11.51 -15.23 22.11
N LYS A 122 -10.33 -14.87 21.58
CA LYS A 122 -9.16 -14.51 22.41
C LYS A 122 -9.44 -13.31 23.31
N LYS A 123 -10.13 -12.28 22.80
CA LYS A 123 -10.45 -11.07 23.57
C LYS A 123 -11.47 -11.35 24.68
N VAL A 124 -12.52 -12.10 24.38
CA VAL A 124 -13.55 -12.52 25.35
C VAL A 124 -12.91 -13.37 26.44
N ASN A 125 -12.13 -14.40 26.08
CA ASN A 125 -11.46 -15.24 27.06
C ASN A 125 -10.53 -14.45 27.98
N LYS A 126 -9.77 -13.49 27.44
CA LYS A 126 -8.95 -12.59 28.26
C LYS A 126 -9.79 -11.74 29.22
N LEU A 127 -10.97 -11.30 28.81
CA LEU A 127 -11.90 -10.59 29.69
C LEU A 127 -12.50 -11.52 30.75
N LYS A 128 -12.79 -12.79 30.43
CA LYS A 128 -13.23 -13.80 31.41
C LYS A 128 -12.20 -14.04 32.50
N GLU A 129 -10.92 -14.12 32.12
CA GLU A 129 -9.81 -14.29 33.06
C GLU A 129 -9.62 -13.07 33.97
N GLN A 130 -9.78 -11.86 33.42
CA GLN A 130 -9.58 -10.60 34.16
C GLN A 130 -10.78 -10.20 35.02
N TYR A 131 -11.99 -10.55 34.61
CA TYR A 131 -13.24 -10.13 35.24
C TYR A 131 -14.14 -11.36 35.47
N PRO A 132 -13.97 -12.08 36.60
CA PRO A 132 -14.77 -13.27 36.91
C PRO A 132 -16.27 -12.97 37.05
N ASN A 133 -16.64 -11.77 37.51
CA ASN A 133 -18.03 -11.34 37.61
C ASN A 133 -18.65 -11.16 36.21
N LYS A 134 -19.74 -11.90 35.94
CA LYS A 134 -20.39 -11.94 34.62
C LYS A 134 -20.99 -10.60 34.21
N ASP A 135 -21.68 -9.91 35.11
CA ASP A 135 -22.38 -8.66 34.78
C ASP A 135 -21.40 -7.53 34.48
N GLU A 136 -20.33 -7.42 35.25
CA GLU A 136 -19.24 -6.48 35.00
C GLU A 136 -18.54 -6.79 33.67
N ARG A 137 -18.20 -8.06 33.45
CA ARG A 137 -17.57 -8.52 32.21
C ARG A 137 -18.43 -8.25 30.98
N LEU A 138 -19.74 -8.48 31.07
CA LEU A 138 -20.66 -8.27 29.95
C LEU A 138 -20.74 -6.79 29.54
N LYS A 139 -20.72 -5.87 30.51
CA LYS A 139 -20.61 -4.41 30.24
C LYS A 139 -19.33 -4.09 29.47
N LEU A 140 -18.20 -4.67 29.88
CA LEU A 140 -16.91 -4.48 29.21
C LEU A 140 -16.87 -5.12 27.81
N ILE A 141 -17.46 -6.30 27.63
CA ILE A 141 -17.58 -6.97 26.34
C ILE A 141 -18.34 -6.07 25.35
N LYS A 142 -19.51 -5.56 25.74
CA LYS A 142 -20.32 -4.67 24.89
C LYS A 142 -19.57 -3.38 24.53
N LYS A 143 -18.80 -2.80 25.47
CA LYS A 143 -17.97 -1.61 25.23
C LYS A 143 -16.79 -1.89 24.29
N ARG A 144 -16.09 -3.01 24.48
CA ARG A 144 -14.88 -3.39 23.71
C ARG A 144 -15.20 -4.03 22.36
N GLY A 145 -16.36 -4.64 22.22
CA GLY A 145 -16.88 -5.21 20.99
C GLY A 145 -17.52 -4.17 20.06
N GLY A 146 -18.27 -4.66 19.07
CA GLY A 146 -18.96 -3.83 18.10
C GLY A 146 -18.00 -3.12 17.13
N ILE A 147 -18.28 -1.84 16.87
CA ILE A 147 -17.64 -1.05 15.82
C ILE A 147 -17.03 0.25 16.38
N SER A 148 -16.12 0.88 15.64
CA SER A 148 -15.48 2.15 16.02
C SER A 148 -15.15 3.01 14.80
N TRP A 149 -15.97 4.03 14.53
CA TRP A 149 -15.66 5.03 13.50
C TRP A 149 -14.46 5.91 13.88
N ILE A 150 -14.23 6.16 15.16
CA ILE A 150 -13.05 6.92 15.60
C ILE A 150 -11.74 6.19 15.22
N ASN A 151 -11.71 4.86 15.29
CA ASN A 151 -10.54 4.10 14.85
C ASN A 151 -10.34 4.20 13.33
N VAL A 152 -11.43 4.26 12.55
CA VAL A 152 -11.36 4.50 11.11
C VAL A 152 -10.78 5.88 10.84
N LEU A 153 -11.26 6.93 11.53
CA LEU A 153 -10.74 8.29 11.37
C LEU A 153 -9.26 8.40 11.74
N ILE A 154 -8.83 7.79 12.85
CA ILE A 154 -7.42 7.72 13.24
C ILE A 154 -6.59 7.00 12.17
N PHE A 155 -7.11 5.92 11.59
CA PHE A 155 -6.44 5.20 10.54
C PHE A 155 -6.34 6.01 9.24
N VAL A 156 -7.40 6.73 8.86
CA VAL A 156 -7.38 7.68 7.72
C VAL A 156 -6.32 8.75 7.93
N LEU A 157 -6.26 9.35 9.13
CA LEU A 157 -5.23 10.35 9.44
C LEU A 157 -3.81 9.78 9.28
N ALA A 158 -3.58 8.55 9.77
CA ALA A 158 -2.30 7.88 9.57
C ALA A 158 -1.97 7.64 8.08
N MET A 159 -2.97 7.29 7.26
CA MET A 159 -2.79 7.13 5.81
C MET A 159 -2.51 8.45 5.11
N VAL A 160 -3.11 9.56 5.54
CA VAL A 160 -2.81 10.90 4.99
C VAL A 160 -1.36 11.28 5.29
N VAL A 161 -0.92 11.12 6.54
CA VAL A 161 0.49 11.37 6.91
C VAL A 161 1.44 10.48 6.11
N TYR A 162 1.08 9.21 5.93
CA TYR A 162 1.84 8.30 5.07
C TYR A 162 1.91 8.79 3.61
N ALA A 163 0.80 9.23 3.02
CA ALA A 163 0.76 9.71 1.64
C ALA A 163 1.72 10.89 1.42
N PHE A 164 1.72 11.87 2.34
CA PHE A 164 2.69 12.97 2.27
C PHE A 164 4.14 12.47 2.44
N THR A 165 4.36 11.53 3.36
CA THR A 165 5.70 10.99 3.61
C THR A 165 6.23 10.24 2.40
N ILE A 166 5.42 9.40 1.76
CA ILE A 166 5.86 8.60 0.61
C ILE A 166 6.12 9.48 -0.62
N SER A 167 5.34 10.54 -0.86
CA SER A 167 5.63 11.50 -1.94
C SER A 167 6.96 12.21 -1.74
N ILE A 168 7.29 12.61 -0.51
CA ILE A 168 8.60 13.21 -0.20
C ILE A 168 9.72 12.18 -0.41
N VAL A 169 9.53 10.94 0.03
CA VAL A 169 10.54 9.88 -0.13
C VAL A 169 10.76 9.56 -1.61
N GLU A 170 9.69 9.48 -2.39
CA GLU A 170 9.73 9.24 -3.83
C GLU A 170 10.54 10.31 -4.56
N GLU A 171 10.20 11.59 -4.35
CA GLU A 171 10.94 12.73 -4.90
C GLU A 171 12.43 12.60 -4.58
N ASN A 172 12.77 12.40 -3.30
CA ASN A 172 14.16 12.27 -2.88
C ASN A 172 14.86 11.06 -3.51
N VAL A 173 14.18 9.93 -3.68
CA VAL A 173 14.77 8.74 -4.32
C VAL A 173 15.03 8.99 -5.79
N TYR A 174 14.09 9.62 -6.50
CA TYR A 174 14.25 9.94 -7.92
C TYR A 174 15.35 10.99 -8.14
N GLN A 175 15.32 12.11 -7.42
CA GLN A 175 16.31 13.18 -7.57
C GLN A 175 17.75 12.70 -7.31
N ASN A 176 17.97 11.90 -6.25
CA ASN A 176 19.29 11.35 -5.97
C ASN A 176 19.77 10.37 -7.06
N TYR A 177 18.84 9.57 -7.62
CA TYR A 177 19.15 8.65 -8.72
C TYR A 177 19.44 9.40 -10.02
N ALA A 178 18.61 10.39 -10.36
CA ALA A 178 18.72 11.19 -11.57
C ALA A 178 20.01 12.02 -11.56
N ALA A 179 20.33 12.71 -10.47
CA ALA A 179 21.57 13.49 -10.35
C ALA A 179 22.83 12.63 -10.58
N GLN A 180 22.89 11.44 -9.98
CA GLN A 180 24.03 10.53 -10.17
C GLN A 180 24.18 10.09 -11.63
N LYS A 181 23.06 9.79 -12.29
CA LYS A 181 23.06 9.28 -13.66
C LYS A 181 23.24 10.38 -14.70
N PHE A 182 22.76 11.58 -14.43
CA PHE A 182 22.98 12.75 -15.27
C PHE A 182 24.48 13.10 -15.33
N GLU A 183 25.15 13.09 -14.18
CA GLU A 183 26.60 13.27 -14.09
C GLU A 183 27.36 12.19 -14.88
N GLU A 184 26.95 10.92 -14.77
CA GLU A 184 27.53 9.82 -15.54
C GLU A 184 27.35 10.03 -17.06
N ALA A 185 26.16 10.46 -17.50
CA ALA A 185 25.88 10.74 -18.90
C ALA A 185 26.73 11.91 -19.43
N THR A 186 26.88 12.97 -18.64
CA THR A 186 27.73 14.13 -18.99
C THR A 186 29.19 13.72 -19.15
N GLN A 187 29.72 12.89 -18.24
CA GLN A 187 31.09 12.39 -18.35
C GLN A 187 31.31 11.46 -19.56
N LEU A 188 30.28 10.74 -19.99
CA LEU A 188 30.34 9.92 -21.21
C LEU A 188 30.33 10.79 -22.46
N GLU A 189 29.51 11.84 -22.46
CA GLU A 189 29.48 12.84 -23.52
C GLU A 189 30.85 13.53 -23.68
N GLU A 190 31.48 13.95 -22.59
CA GLU A 190 32.84 14.53 -22.60
C GLU A 190 33.90 13.58 -23.19
N LYS A 191 33.71 12.27 -23.05
CA LYS A 191 34.59 11.23 -23.61
C LYS A 191 34.26 10.89 -25.06
N GLY A 192 33.17 11.43 -25.61
CA GLY A 192 32.64 11.08 -26.93
C GLY A 192 31.91 9.74 -26.98
N GLU A 193 31.54 9.17 -25.83
CA GLU A 193 30.72 7.95 -25.69
C GLU A 193 29.21 8.30 -25.82
N THR A 194 28.85 8.92 -26.95
CA THR A 194 27.54 9.54 -27.19
C THR A 194 26.36 8.57 -27.06
N LYS A 195 26.50 7.33 -27.54
CA LYS A 195 25.39 6.35 -27.54
C LYS A 195 25.05 5.90 -26.13
N GLU A 196 26.07 5.71 -25.29
CA GLU A 196 25.94 5.38 -23.88
C GLU A 196 25.28 6.54 -23.12
N ALA A 197 25.69 7.79 -23.39
CA ALA A 197 25.09 8.99 -22.80
C ALA A 197 23.59 9.12 -23.15
N ILE A 198 23.22 9.01 -24.43
CA ILE A 198 21.82 9.01 -24.90
C ILE A 198 21.01 7.94 -24.16
N THR A 199 21.55 6.72 -24.04
CA THR A 199 20.86 5.61 -23.36
C THR A 199 20.56 5.93 -21.89
N ILE A 200 21.46 6.64 -21.20
CA ILE A 200 21.24 7.04 -19.81
C ILE A 200 20.19 8.15 -19.72
N TYR A 201 20.31 9.19 -20.56
CA TYR A 201 19.33 10.28 -20.60
C TYR A 201 17.91 9.77 -20.91
N GLU A 202 17.75 8.89 -21.91
CA GLU A 202 16.45 8.26 -22.23
C GLU A 202 15.85 7.52 -21.02
N LYS A 203 16.68 6.82 -20.23
CA LYS A 203 16.22 6.11 -19.02
C LYS A 203 15.82 7.04 -17.89
N LEU A 204 16.40 8.23 -17.85
CA LEU A 204 16.09 9.23 -16.83
C LEU A 204 14.80 9.98 -17.11
N LYS A 205 14.34 10.05 -18.38
CA LYS A 205 13.05 10.66 -18.72
C LYS A 205 11.93 10.07 -17.86
N ASN A 206 11.31 10.91 -17.05
CA ASN A 206 10.21 10.56 -16.16
C ASN A 206 9.12 11.64 -16.26
N LYS A 207 7.88 11.22 -16.47
CA LYS A 207 6.73 12.15 -16.61
C LYS A 207 6.29 12.75 -15.28
N ASP A 208 6.47 12.02 -14.19
CA ASP A 208 6.06 12.46 -12.85
C ASP A 208 7.11 13.42 -12.25
N HIS A 209 8.36 13.30 -12.70
CA HIS A 209 9.51 14.07 -12.23
C HIS A 209 10.32 14.61 -13.44
N PRO A 210 9.78 15.58 -14.20
CA PRO A 210 10.44 16.06 -15.41
C PRO A 210 11.72 16.85 -15.08
N ILE A 211 12.78 16.60 -15.84
CA ILE A 211 14.05 17.34 -15.81
C ILE A 211 14.28 17.86 -17.24
N PRO A 212 13.90 19.12 -17.54
CA PRO A 212 13.94 19.66 -18.90
C PRO A 212 15.32 19.52 -19.56
N GLU A 213 16.40 19.72 -18.80
CA GLU A 213 17.79 19.65 -19.26
C GLU A 213 18.13 18.32 -19.94
N ILE A 214 17.48 17.21 -19.54
CA ILE A 214 17.64 15.91 -20.20
C ILE A 214 17.19 15.98 -21.66
N SER A 215 16.03 16.61 -21.92
CA SER A 215 15.50 16.76 -23.27
C SER A 215 16.32 17.76 -24.08
N PHE A 216 16.82 18.83 -23.47
CA PHE A 216 17.74 19.75 -24.15
C PHE A 216 19.03 19.02 -24.60
N ASN A 217 19.66 18.27 -23.70
CA ASN A 217 20.87 17.51 -24.01
C ASN A 217 20.61 16.42 -25.06
N LEU A 218 19.51 15.67 -24.95
CA LEU A 218 19.14 14.68 -25.97
C LEU A 218 18.92 15.32 -27.34
N ALA A 219 18.27 16.49 -27.41
CA ALA A 219 18.06 17.20 -28.66
C ALA A 219 19.39 17.54 -29.36
N LEU A 220 20.36 18.05 -28.60
CA LEU A 220 21.71 18.35 -29.10
C LEU A 220 22.43 17.09 -29.59
N LEU A 221 22.37 16.00 -28.83
CA LEU A 221 23.02 14.74 -29.18
C LEU A 221 22.41 14.12 -30.44
N TYR A 222 21.07 14.07 -30.55
CA TYR A 222 20.41 13.56 -31.77
C TYR A 222 20.66 14.45 -32.99
N TYR A 223 20.68 15.77 -32.83
CA TYR A 223 21.05 16.69 -33.91
C TYR A 223 22.47 16.42 -34.41
N SER A 224 23.42 16.17 -33.48
CA SER A 224 24.81 15.85 -33.82
C SER A 224 24.97 14.51 -34.55
N GLU A 225 24.15 13.51 -34.20
CA GLU A 225 24.10 12.20 -34.86
C GLU A 225 23.30 12.23 -36.19
N GLY A 226 22.59 13.32 -36.46
CA GLY A 226 21.78 13.52 -37.67
C GLY A 226 20.35 12.96 -37.59
N ASP A 227 19.88 12.56 -36.41
CA ASP A 227 18.51 12.10 -36.17
C ASP A 227 17.59 13.29 -35.90
N MET A 228 17.22 14.01 -36.98
CA MET A 228 16.46 15.27 -36.89
C MET A 228 15.07 15.07 -36.29
N ASP A 229 14.43 13.93 -36.53
CA ASP A 229 13.09 13.62 -36.01
C ASP A 229 13.10 13.58 -34.47
N LYS A 230 14.06 12.85 -33.89
CA LYS A 230 14.20 12.80 -32.42
C LYS A 230 14.71 14.11 -31.84
N ALA A 231 15.61 14.80 -32.54
CA ALA A 231 16.10 16.10 -32.11
C ALA A 231 14.94 17.11 -31.99
N GLU A 232 14.03 17.12 -32.97
CA GLU A 232 12.82 17.95 -32.94
C GLU A 232 11.88 17.54 -31.80
N GLU A 233 11.66 16.24 -31.58
CA GLU A 233 10.82 15.75 -30.50
C GLU A 233 11.31 16.24 -29.13
N GLU A 234 12.61 16.10 -28.86
CA GLU A 234 13.19 16.45 -27.57
C GLU A 234 13.27 17.96 -27.35
N ILE A 235 13.61 18.76 -28.37
CA ILE A 235 13.65 20.22 -28.22
C ILE A 235 12.24 20.79 -28.00
N ASN A 236 11.22 20.19 -28.62
CA ASN A 236 9.83 20.56 -28.35
C ASN A 236 9.44 20.24 -26.91
N HIS A 237 9.81 19.05 -26.41
CA HIS A 237 9.55 18.68 -25.03
C HIS A 237 10.26 19.61 -24.04
N PHE A 238 11.50 20.03 -24.29
CA PHE A 238 12.17 21.05 -23.48
C PHE A 238 11.40 22.38 -23.46
N LEU A 239 10.99 22.87 -24.64
CA LEU A 239 10.23 24.12 -24.79
C LEU A 239 8.81 24.06 -24.21
N GLU A 240 8.28 22.88 -23.85
CA GLU A 240 7.03 22.78 -23.07
C GLU A 240 7.22 23.34 -21.64
N TYR A 241 8.43 23.22 -21.08
CA TYR A 241 8.77 23.70 -19.74
C TYR A 241 9.45 25.07 -19.76
N GLU A 242 10.33 25.29 -20.75
CA GLU A 242 11.10 26.52 -20.91
C GLU A 242 10.75 27.22 -22.25
N PRO A 243 9.51 27.69 -22.43
CA PRO A 243 9.01 28.13 -23.73
C PRO A 243 9.75 29.35 -24.30
N ASP A 244 10.34 30.18 -23.43
CA ASP A 244 11.01 31.44 -23.77
C ASP A 244 12.53 31.31 -23.91
N ASP A 245 13.08 30.10 -23.82
CA ASP A 245 14.51 29.86 -24.01
C ASP A 245 14.92 30.18 -25.46
N GLU A 246 15.76 31.21 -25.61
CA GLU A 246 16.18 31.72 -26.92
C GLU A 246 17.09 30.72 -27.65
N GLU A 247 17.95 30.01 -26.92
CA GLU A 247 18.90 29.05 -27.47
C GLU A 247 18.17 27.83 -28.04
N ALA A 248 17.24 27.26 -27.28
CA ALA A 248 16.43 26.14 -27.72
C ALA A 248 15.56 26.48 -28.94
N ARG A 249 15.02 27.70 -29.02
CA ARG A 249 14.29 28.16 -30.21
C ARG A 249 15.19 28.27 -31.44
N GLN A 250 16.43 28.73 -31.29
CA GLN A 250 17.41 28.77 -32.38
C GLN A 250 17.77 27.36 -32.84
N ILE A 251 18.10 26.46 -31.91
CA ILE A 251 18.40 25.05 -32.21
C ILE A 251 17.24 24.39 -32.96
N LYS A 252 15.99 24.63 -32.52
CA LYS A 252 14.80 24.13 -33.22
C LYS A 252 14.72 24.63 -34.66
N GLN A 253 15.02 25.91 -34.91
CA GLN A 253 15.06 26.43 -36.28
C GLN A 253 16.15 25.78 -37.13
N GLU A 254 17.32 25.52 -36.55
CA GLU A 254 18.40 24.80 -37.24
C GLU A 254 18.00 23.37 -37.60
N ILE A 255 17.41 22.63 -36.66
CA ILE A 255 16.90 21.26 -36.88
C ILE A 255 15.92 21.23 -38.05
N LEU A 256 14.96 22.17 -38.08
CA LEU A 256 13.95 22.28 -39.15
C LEU A 256 14.50 22.71 -40.52
N SER A 257 15.74 23.18 -40.57
CA SER A 257 16.35 23.72 -41.79
C SER A 257 17.20 22.72 -42.57
N ARG A 258 17.47 21.53 -42.01
CA ARG A 258 18.28 20.46 -42.62
C ARG A 258 17.43 19.35 -43.22
#